data_AF-A0A7C4HGQ2-F1
#
_entry.id   AF-A0A7C4HGQ2-F1
#
_cell.length_a   1.000
_cell.length_b   1.000
_cell.length_c   1.000
_cell.angle_alpha   90.00
_cell.angle_beta   90.00
_cell.angle_gamma   90.00
#
_symmetry.space_group_name_H-M   'P 1'
#
loop_
_entity.id
_entity.type
_entity.pdbx_description
1 polymer ?
#
loop_
_entity_poly.entity_id
_entity_poly.type
_entity_poly.pdbx_seq_one_letter_code
_entity_poly.pdbx_strand_id
1 'polypeptide(L)'
;MVRVLVRKDFVEDMRELFKEVQEVEWDFYEEEKYREKLLSEKWDVVLGEKILDFEDTIFVDDFKTLVLGVKLALKKKECEQLKNRYVLLFYTPELQGSVIKKTLFQVQKYYNSYNVFALVAEKGVHKYAYVEFVTNGEYVQMTYHDRISFKKNSTTLFIDDVPPDFRIPEISDRKIILGMEGVPRDLPYVFIPPLRERKADIPYMVDGVVKALQLKGKVVKVDEDLLDLLMSYHWPGNTQEFLEKVHLILREGDPFEQVKILVENVEKTSALNFKEFMDTAVSYIEKKLIEKALEESEGNRKKACEMLGMNYKTLSYKVKKYGLG
;
A
#
# COMPACT_ATOMS: atom_id res chain seq x y z
N MET A 1 0.48 22.73 2.28
CA MET A 1 0.98 24.10 2.56
C MET A 1 1.01 24.35 4.05
N VAL A 2 2.06 24.99 4.56
CA VAL A 2 2.12 25.49 5.94
C VAL A 2 1.43 26.85 5.99
N ARG A 3 0.48 27.06 6.90
CA ARG A 3 -0.28 28.32 7.03
C ARG A 3 0.33 29.17 8.12
N VAL A 4 0.71 30.39 7.76
CA VAL A 4 1.45 31.28 8.64
C VAL A 4 0.71 32.60 8.78
N LEU A 5 0.38 32.95 10.02
CA LEU A 5 -0.27 34.21 10.36
C LEU A 5 0.76 35.20 10.88
N VAL A 6 0.82 36.38 10.27
CA VAL A 6 1.80 37.41 10.64
C VAL A 6 1.16 38.77 10.82
N ARG A 7 1.64 39.56 11.78
CA ARG A 7 1.23 40.95 11.92
C ARG A 7 1.67 41.76 10.70
N LYS A 8 0.75 42.55 10.15
CA LYS A 8 0.94 43.30 8.88
C LYS A 8 2.16 44.22 8.87
N ASP A 9 2.58 44.69 10.04
CA ASP A 9 3.71 45.60 10.21
C ASP A 9 5.06 44.98 9.80
N PHE A 10 5.17 43.64 9.81
CA PHE A 10 6.40 42.93 9.44
C PHE A 10 6.48 42.57 7.95
N VAL A 11 5.47 42.91 7.15
CA VAL A 11 5.39 42.48 5.73
C VAL A 11 6.60 42.93 4.92
N GLU A 12 7.14 44.12 5.16
CA GLU A 12 8.30 44.63 4.43
C GLU A 12 9.58 43.87 4.78
N ASP A 13 9.75 43.50 6.05
CA ASP A 13 10.91 42.75 6.55
C ASP A 13 10.93 41.29 6.04
N MET A 14 9.78 40.75 5.65
CA MET A 14 9.64 39.35 5.20
C MET A 14 9.75 39.13 3.69
N ARG A 15 9.98 40.19 2.89
CA ARG A 15 9.98 40.09 1.41
C ARG A 15 10.98 39.06 0.86
N GLU A 16 12.13 38.89 1.51
CA GLU A 16 13.11 37.87 1.11
C GLU A 16 12.69 36.46 1.53
N LEU A 17 12.07 36.33 2.71
CA LEU A 17 11.59 35.05 3.22
C LEU A 17 10.48 34.45 2.35
N PHE A 18 9.59 35.29 1.82
CA PHE A 18 8.56 34.88 0.86
C PHE A 18 9.15 34.26 -0.41
N LYS A 19 10.40 34.60 -0.76
CA LYS A 19 11.11 34.03 -1.91
C LYS A 19 11.88 32.76 -1.54
N GLU A 20 12.41 32.68 -0.31
CA GLU A 20 13.20 31.54 0.16
C GLU A 20 12.34 30.31 0.48
N VAL A 21 11.13 30.51 1.03
CA VAL A 21 10.29 29.42 1.52
C VAL A 21 9.07 29.24 0.61
N GLN A 22 9.17 28.25 -0.28
CA GLN A 22 8.05 27.79 -1.09
C GLN A 22 7.15 26.84 -0.26
N GLU A 23 5.87 26.72 -0.63
CA GLU A 23 4.85 25.90 0.08
C GLU A 23 4.30 26.47 1.40
N VAL A 24 4.37 27.78 1.58
CA VAL A 24 3.75 28.51 2.69
C VAL A 24 2.59 29.36 2.18
N GLU A 25 1.46 29.29 2.87
CA GLU A 25 0.32 30.19 2.71
C GLU A 25 0.43 31.27 3.79
N TRP A 26 0.64 32.52 3.36
CA TRP A 26 0.81 33.66 4.25
C TRP A 26 -0.50 34.41 4.39
N ASP A 27 -0.91 34.68 5.62
CA ASP A 27 -2.01 35.57 5.93
C ASP A 27 -1.58 36.61 6.97
N PHE A 28 -2.29 37.73 6.99
CA PHE A 28 -1.90 38.90 7.76
C PHE A 28 -3.03 39.40 8.63
N TYR A 29 -2.67 39.93 9.80
CA TYR A 29 -3.62 40.56 10.71
C TYR A 29 -3.18 41.97 11.12
N GLU A 30 -4.19 42.79 11.40
CA GLU A 30 -4.05 44.06 12.12
C GLU A 30 -4.32 43.81 13.60
N GLU A 31 -3.67 44.55 14.49
CA GLU A 31 -3.65 44.31 15.94
C GLU A 31 -5.06 44.16 16.55
N GLU A 32 -6.00 45.01 16.11
CA GLU A 32 -7.41 44.99 16.52
C GLU A 32 -8.16 43.70 16.13
N LYS A 33 -7.71 43.02 15.08
CA LYS A 33 -8.32 41.80 14.52
C LYS A 33 -7.57 40.53 14.86
N TYR A 34 -6.48 40.62 15.64
CA TYR A 34 -5.62 39.48 15.92
C TYR A 34 -6.40 38.27 16.45
N ARG A 35 -7.22 38.50 17.48
CA ARG A 35 -7.99 37.44 18.12
C ARG A 35 -9.02 36.80 17.20
N GLU A 36 -9.70 37.62 16.39
CA GLU A 36 -10.68 37.14 15.41
C GLU A 36 -10.01 36.24 14.37
N LYS A 37 -8.90 36.72 13.79
CA LYS A 37 -8.16 36.02 12.74
C LYS A 37 -7.48 34.75 13.24
N LEU A 38 -6.99 34.76 14.47
CA LEU A 38 -6.40 33.58 15.10
C LEU A 38 -7.43 32.46 15.30
N LEU A 39 -8.69 32.80 15.60
CA LEU A 39 -9.75 31.83 15.87
C LEU A 39 -10.53 31.40 14.62
N SER A 40 -10.45 32.17 13.52
CA SER A 40 -11.23 31.89 12.31
C SER A 40 -10.74 30.63 11.57
N GLU A 41 -9.46 30.29 11.72
CA GLU A 41 -8.80 29.27 10.90
C GLU A 41 -7.73 28.52 11.70
N LYS A 42 -7.27 27.37 11.18
CA LYS A 42 -6.12 26.65 11.76
C LYS A 42 -4.81 27.19 11.20
N TRP A 43 -3.91 27.57 12.10
CA TRP A 43 -2.58 28.10 11.79
C TRP A 43 -1.49 27.12 12.21
N ASP A 44 -0.47 26.94 11.37
CA ASP A 44 0.70 26.12 11.70
C ASP A 44 1.75 26.96 12.47
N VAL A 45 1.92 28.23 12.09
CA VAL A 45 2.85 29.17 12.75
C VAL A 45 2.19 30.55 12.86
N VAL A 46 2.39 31.23 13.99
CA VAL A 46 1.85 32.57 14.26
C VAL A 46 2.94 33.47 14.83
N LEU A 47 3.25 34.58 14.15
CA LEU A 47 4.03 35.67 14.74
C LEU A 47 3.09 36.58 15.52
N GLY A 48 3.05 36.40 16.84
CA GLY A 48 2.12 37.11 17.71
C GLY A 48 2.03 36.47 19.10
N GLU A 49 1.37 37.18 20.02
CA GLU A 49 1.25 36.72 21.40
C GLU A 49 0.38 35.47 21.50
N LYS A 50 0.84 34.46 22.25
CA LYS A 50 0.03 33.28 22.55
C LYS A 50 -1.06 33.64 23.55
N ILE A 51 -2.30 33.72 23.08
CA ILE A 51 -3.47 34.06 23.92
C ILE A 51 -4.28 32.83 24.38
N LEU A 52 -4.09 31.67 23.74
CA LEU A 52 -4.73 30.39 24.06
C LEU A 52 -3.76 29.23 23.78
N ASP A 53 -4.04 28.08 24.38
CA ASP A 53 -3.39 26.82 24.00
C ASP A 53 -4.02 26.27 22.73
N PHE A 54 -3.30 26.38 21.62
CA PHE A 54 -3.63 25.72 20.37
C PHE A 54 -2.72 24.51 20.19
N GLU A 55 -3.34 23.35 20.05
CA GLU A 55 -2.63 22.12 19.73
C GLU A 55 -2.04 22.23 18.32
N ASP A 56 -0.75 21.94 18.18
CA ASP A 56 0.03 21.98 16.93
C ASP A 56 0.37 23.36 16.33
N THR A 57 -0.03 24.49 16.93
CA THR A 57 0.36 25.84 16.46
C THR A 57 1.65 26.31 17.13
N ILE A 58 2.62 26.76 16.33
CA ILE A 58 3.89 27.32 16.81
C ILE A 58 3.75 28.85 16.93
N PHE A 59 3.74 29.36 18.16
CA PHE A 59 3.80 30.80 18.40
C PHE A 59 5.25 31.26 18.48
N VAL A 60 5.54 32.38 17.82
CA VAL A 60 6.85 33.02 17.79
C VAL A 60 6.68 34.51 18.07
N ASP A 61 7.71 35.11 18.65
CA ASP A 61 7.76 36.48 19.15
C ASP A 61 8.60 37.41 18.26
N ASP A 62 9.50 36.84 17.45
CA ASP A 62 10.40 37.60 16.59
C ASP A 62 10.59 36.96 15.22
N PHE A 63 11.19 37.72 14.31
CA PHE A 63 11.38 37.30 12.92
C PHE A 63 12.35 36.12 12.78
N LYS A 64 13.42 36.07 13.58
CA LYS A 64 14.41 34.98 13.53
C LYS A 64 13.78 33.67 14.00
N THR A 65 12.94 33.73 15.04
CA THR A 65 12.19 32.57 15.53
C THR A 65 11.07 32.17 14.57
N LEU A 66 10.45 33.11 13.84
CA LEU A 66 9.49 32.82 12.77
C LEU A 66 10.09 31.94 11.67
N VAL A 67 11.27 32.27 11.15
CA VAL A 67 11.92 31.46 10.12
C VAL A 67 12.15 30.02 10.61
N LEU A 68 12.60 29.86 11.85
CA LEU A 68 12.79 28.54 12.46
C LEU A 68 11.46 27.81 12.68
N GLY A 69 10.41 28.52 13.11
CA GLY A 69 9.06 27.98 13.28
C GLY A 69 8.47 27.46 11.97
N VAL A 70 8.62 28.22 10.88
CA VAL A 70 8.20 27.80 9.54
C VAL A 70 8.98 26.57 9.06
N LYS A 71 10.32 26.56 9.23
CA LYS A 71 11.16 25.40 8.88
C LYS A 71 10.76 24.15 9.69
N LEU A 72 10.46 24.32 10.99
CA LEU A 72 9.98 23.23 11.85
C LEU A 72 8.61 22.72 11.42
N ALA A 73 7.66 23.61 11.11
CA ALA A 73 6.33 23.22 10.63
C ALA A 73 6.39 22.46 9.31
N LEU A 74 7.24 22.89 8.37
CA LEU A 74 7.50 22.18 7.12
C LEU A 74 8.04 20.77 7.39
N LYS A 75 9.04 20.66 8.27
CA LYS A 75 9.64 19.36 8.64
C LYS A 75 8.66 18.44 9.38
N LYS A 76 7.79 18.99 10.23
CA LYS A 76 6.72 18.23 10.88
C LYS A 76 5.75 17.65 9.84
N LYS A 77 5.27 18.47 8.89
CA LYS A 77 4.39 17.99 7.81
C LYS A 77 5.06 16.92 6.95
N GLU A 78 6.33 17.09 6.60
CA GLU A 78 7.09 16.07 5.88
C GLU A 78 7.16 14.74 6.67
N CYS A 79 7.41 14.82 7.98
CA CYS A 79 7.44 13.66 8.85
C CYS A 79 6.06 12.97 8.96
N GLU A 80 4.98 13.73 9.08
CA GLU A 80 3.62 13.20 9.11
C GLU A 80 3.24 12.52 7.79
N GLN A 81 3.58 13.13 6.65
CA GLN A 81 3.37 12.53 5.34
C GLN A 81 4.14 11.22 5.20
N LEU A 82 5.39 11.17 5.65
CA LEU A 82 6.20 9.94 5.67
C LEU A 82 5.59 8.88 6.59
N LYS A 83 5.11 9.27 7.78
CA LYS A 83 4.42 8.36 8.71
C LYS A 83 3.16 7.80 8.07
N ASN A 84 2.31 8.64 7.48
CA ASN A 84 1.07 8.19 6.82
C ASN A 84 1.37 7.22 5.69
N ARG A 85 2.38 7.50 4.87
CA ARG A 85 2.82 6.60 3.81
C ARG A 85 3.37 5.28 4.35
N TYR A 86 4.15 5.31 5.43
CA TYR A 86 4.65 4.11 6.09
C TYR A 86 3.51 3.27 6.68
N VAL A 87 2.56 3.92 7.33
CA VAL A 87 1.36 3.30 7.89
C VAL A 87 0.52 2.67 6.79
N LEU A 88 0.31 3.37 5.67
CA LEU A 88 -0.39 2.81 4.52
C LEU A 88 0.31 1.56 4.00
N LEU A 89 1.63 1.62 3.78
CA LEU A 89 2.41 0.46 3.35
C LEU A 89 2.19 -0.73 4.29
N PHE A 90 2.16 -0.50 5.60
CA PHE A 90 1.87 -1.56 6.58
C PHE A 90 0.47 -2.18 6.41
N TYR A 91 -0.55 -1.40 6.06
CA TYR A 91 -1.93 -1.86 5.90
C TYR A 91 -2.30 -2.34 4.50
N THR A 92 -1.47 -2.07 3.49
CA THR A 92 -1.68 -2.51 2.11
C THR A 92 -0.59 -3.52 1.73
N PRO A 93 -0.80 -4.83 1.99
CA PRO A 93 0.19 -5.85 1.66
C PRO A 93 0.56 -5.82 0.17
N GLU A 94 -0.33 -5.41 -0.72
CA GLU A 94 -0.11 -5.30 -2.16
C GLU A 94 1.02 -4.35 -2.55
N LEU A 95 1.30 -3.35 -1.71
CA LEU A 95 2.33 -2.34 -1.92
C LEU A 95 3.68 -2.76 -1.31
N GLN A 96 3.81 -4.01 -0.87
CA GLN A 96 5.04 -4.56 -0.30
C GLN A 96 5.91 -5.23 -1.36
N GLY A 97 7.23 -5.15 -1.15
CA GLY A 97 8.23 -5.82 -1.99
C GLY A 97 9.17 -4.87 -2.73
N SER A 98 10.08 -5.44 -3.51
CA SER A 98 11.15 -4.69 -4.20
C SER A 98 10.76 -4.28 -5.61
N VAL A 99 9.93 -5.08 -6.29
CA VAL A 99 9.47 -4.80 -7.65
C VAL A 99 8.44 -3.69 -7.60
N ILE A 100 7.43 -3.80 -6.72
CA ILE A 100 6.40 -2.77 -6.62
C ILE A 100 6.91 -1.40 -6.17
N LYS A 101 7.99 -1.34 -5.37
CA LYS A 101 8.64 -0.06 -5.01
C LYS A 101 9.08 0.74 -6.23
N LYS A 102 9.52 0.07 -7.31
CA LYS A 102 9.87 0.75 -8.56
C LYS A 102 8.64 1.35 -9.23
N THR A 103 7.52 0.61 -9.25
CA THR A 103 6.24 1.11 -9.75
C THR A 103 5.74 2.28 -8.92
N LEU A 104 5.79 2.21 -7.59
CA LEU A 104 5.39 3.31 -6.69
C LEU A 104 6.18 4.59 -6.95
N PHE A 105 7.50 4.48 -7.17
CA PHE A 105 8.33 5.62 -7.54
C PHE A 105 7.89 6.25 -8.88
N GLN A 106 7.54 5.42 -9.87
CA GLN A 106 7.00 5.92 -11.14
C GLN A 106 5.65 6.62 -10.95
N VAL A 107 4.72 6.01 -10.19
CA VAL A 107 3.41 6.62 -9.90
C VAL A 107 3.60 7.98 -9.21
N GLN A 108 4.48 8.07 -8.22
CA GLN A 108 4.77 9.33 -7.53
C GLN A 108 5.39 10.37 -8.46
N LYS A 109 6.35 9.98 -9.32
CA LYS A 109 6.93 10.87 -10.32
C LYS A 109 5.84 11.43 -11.24
N TYR A 110 4.95 10.58 -11.74
CA TYR A 110 3.88 10.99 -12.65
C TYR A 110 2.87 11.90 -11.96
N TYR A 111 2.48 11.58 -10.73
CA TYR A 111 1.61 12.43 -9.92
C TYR A 111 2.19 13.85 -9.74
N ASN A 112 3.50 13.97 -9.57
CA ASN A 112 4.17 15.27 -9.43
C ASN A 112 4.32 16.01 -10.77
N SER A 113 4.49 15.28 -11.88
CA SER A 113 4.83 15.86 -13.18
C SER A 113 3.63 16.16 -14.08
N TYR A 114 2.49 15.49 -13.88
CA TYR A 114 1.33 15.61 -14.75
C TYR A 114 0.09 16.03 -13.97
N ASN A 115 -0.76 16.83 -14.63
CA ASN A 115 -2.11 17.12 -14.14
C ASN A 115 -3.05 15.94 -14.39
N VAL A 116 -2.82 15.18 -15.46
CA VAL A 116 -3.60 13.99 -15.80
C VAL A 116 -2.69 12.86 -16.26
N PHE A 117 -2.87 11.67 -15.67
CA PHE A 117 -2.18 10.45 -16.11
C PHE A 117 -3.02 9.20 -15.77
N ALA A 118 -2.73 8.09 -16.44
CA ALA A 118 -3.41 6.82 -16.21
C ALA A 118 -2.59 5.82 -15.38
N LEU A 119 -3.29 5.05 -14.56
CA LEU A 119 -2.84 3.80 -13.98
C LEU A 119 -3.40 2.66 -14.83
N VAL A 120 -2.53 1.97 -15.56
CA VAL A 120 -2.92 0.87 -16.46
C VAL A 120 -2.62 -0.45 -15.77
N ALA A 121 -3.65 -1.29 -15.61
CA ALA A 121 -3.52 -2.55 -14.90
C ALA A 121 -4.53 -3.60 -15.38
N GLU A 122 -4.17 -4.87 -15.25
CA GLU A 122 -5.12 -5.97 -15.45
C GLU A 122 -6.16 -6.03 -14.33
N LYS A 123 -7.28 -6.70 -14.59
CA LYS A 123 -8.32 -6.97 -13.60
C LYS A 123 -7.75 -7.68 -12.35
N GLY A 124 -8.23 -7.28 -11.17
CA GLY A 124 -7.76 -7.81 -9.87
C GLY A 124 -6.58 -7.06 -9.26
N VAL A 125 -6.04 -6.05 -9.96
CA VAL A 125 -5.06 -5.11 -9.40
C VAL A 125 -5.79 -3.95 -8.71
N HIS A 126 -5.51 -3.76 -7.42
CA HIS A 126 -6.13 -2.69 -6.63
C HIS A 126 -5.53 -1.31 -6.92
N LYS A 127 -5.95 -0.67 -8.03
CA LYS A 127 -5.54 0.70 -8.43
C LYS A 127 -5.72 1.74 -7.31
N TYR A 128 -6.77 1.58 -6.49
CA TYR A 128 -7.05 2.43 -5.34
C TYR A 128 -5.90 2.57 -4.36
N ALA A 129 -5.18 1.47 -4.05
CA ALA A 129 -4.06 1.52 -3.11
C ALA A 129 -2.93 2.45 -3.61
N TYR A 130 -2.71 2.51 -4.92
CA TYR A 130 -1.70 3.39 -5.54
C TYR A 130 -2.12 4.86 -5.51
N VAL A 131 -3.41 5.13 -5.69
CA VAL A 131 -4.00 6.47 -5.57
C VAL A 131 -3.88 6.95 -4.13
N GLU A 132 -4.31 6.14 -3.17
CA GLU A 132 -4.17 6.40 -1.74
C GLU A 132 -2.70 6.70 -1.39
N PHE A 133 -1.75 5.95 -1.94
CA PHE A 133 -0.31 6.14 -1.70
C PHE A 133 0.25 7.51 -2.15
N VAL A 134 -0.22 8.03 -3.29
CA VAL A 134 0.24 9.34 -3.80
C VAL A 134 -0.57 10.52 -3.30
N THR A 135 -1.83 10.31 -2.92
CA THR A 135 -2.75 11.36 -2.46
C THR A 135 -2.89 11.44 -0.94
N ASN A 136 -2.41 10.43 -0.20
CA ASN A 136 -2.60 10.29 1.24
C ASN A 136 -4.09 10.40 1.66
N GLY A 137 -4.98 9.83 0.87
CA GLY A 137 -6.43 9.84 1.13
C GLY A 137 -7.14 11.14 0.72
N GLU A 138 -6.43 12.13 0.20
CA GLU A 138 -7.00 13.38 -0.32
C GLU A 138 -7.45 13.25 -1.78
N TYR A 139 -8.37 12.31 -2.05
CA TYR A 139 -8.97 12.14 -3.38
C TYR A 139 -10.49 11.92 -3.35
N VAL A 140 -11.15 12.20 -4.46
CA VAL A 140 -12.54 11.78 -4.71
C VAL A 140 -12.52 10.64 -5.72
N GLN A 141 -13.03 9.49 -5.31
CA GLN A 141 -13.29 8.36 -6.20
C GLN A 141 -14.57 8.59 -6.99
N MET A 142 -14.52 8.20 -8.26
CA MET A 142 -15.62 8.27 -9.18
C MET A 142 -15.67 7.08 -10.12
N THR A 143 -16.88 6.73 -10.51
CA THR A 143 -17.20 5.85 -11.62
C THR A 143 -17.54 6.72 -12.83
N TYR A 144 -17.01 6.36 -14.01
CA TYR A 144 -17.08 7.17 -15.24
C TYR A 144 -18.50 7.70 -15.57
N HIS A 145 -19.56 6.97 -15.22
CA HIS A 145 -20.93 7.31 -15.55
C HIS A 145 -21.71 8.08 -14.46
N ASP A 146 -21.11 8.40 -13.31
CA ASP A 146 -21.83 9.00 -12.19
C ASP A 146 -21.77 10.54 -12.19
N ARG A 147 -22.92 11.17 -11.90
CA ARG A 147 -23.05 12.62 -11.76
C ARG A 147 -22.43 13.07 -10.42
N ILE A 148 -21.51 14.03 -10.48
CA ILE A 148 -20.66 14.45 -9.37
C ILE A 148 -21.37 15.45 -8.46
N SER A 149 -21.26 15.25 -7.14
CA SER A 149 -21.37 16.32 -6.15
C SER A 149 -19.97 16.84 -5.82
N PHE A 150 -19.64 18.06 -6.25
CA PHE A 150 -18.29 18.64 -6.20
C PHE A 150 -17.90 19.24 -4.83
N LYS A 151 -18.66 18.97 -3.76
CA LYS A 151 -18.49 19.64 -2.44
C LYS A 151 -17.35 19.10 -1.56
N LYS A 152 -16.41 18.31 -2.09
CA LYS A 152 -15.24 17.85 -1.32
C LYS A 152 -14.02 18.76 -1.57
N ASN A 153 -13.30 19.11 -0.50
CA ASN A 153 -12.04 19.88 -0.47
C ASN A 153 -10.85 19.15 -1.13
N SER A 154 -11.09 18.09 -1.90
CA SER A 154 -10.05 17.29 -2.54
C SER A 154 -9.51 17.97 -3.78
N THR A 155 -8.18 17.98 -3.93
CA THR A 155 -7.46 18.47 -5.10
C THR A 155 -7.26 17.39 -6.17
N THR A 156 -7.45 16.12 -5.82
CA THR A 156 -7.31 14.97 -6.74
C THR A 156 -8.64 14.28 -7.01
N LEU A 157 -8.84 13.90 -8.27
CA LEU A 157 -9.95 13.09 -8.76
C LEU A 157 -9.41 11.75 -9.26
N PHE A 158 -9.97 10.64 -8.77
CA PHE A 158 -9.71 9.31 -9.32
C PHE A 158 -10.95 8.80 -10.02
N ILE A 159 -10.84 8.55 -11.32
CA ILE A 159 -11.92 7.97 -12.13
C ILE A 159 -11.56 6.52 -12.42
N ASP A 160 -12.38 5.61 -11.91
CA ASP A 160 -12.16 4.17 -12.08
C ASP A 160 -12.80 3.64 -13.36
N ASP A 161 -12.19 2.59 -13.89
CA ASP A 161 -12.62 1.79 -15.04
C ASP A 161 -13.05 2.64 -16.24
N VAL A 162 -12.14 3.50 -16.65
CA VAL A 162 -12.31 4.42 -17.76
C VAL A 162 -12.03 3.70 -19.09
N PRO A 163 -12.89 3.85 -20.11
CA PRO A 163 -12.70 3.15 -21.38
C PRO A 163 -11.50 3.72 -22.17
N PRO A 164 -10.87 2.93 -23.08
CA PRO A 164 -9.69 3.36 -23.83
C PRO A 164 -9.87 4.59 -24.72
N ASP A 165 -11.11 4.90 -25.10
CA ASP A 165 -11.50 6.05 -25.92
C ASP A 165 -11.92 7.28 -25.10
N PHE A 166 -11.74 7.23 -23.78
CA PHE A 166 -12.07 8.33 -22.89
C PHE A 166 -11.34 9.61 -23.27
N ARG A 167 -12.12 10.70 -23.33
CA ARG A 167 -11.62 12.05 -23.48
C ARG A 167 -11.70 12.76 -22.15
N ILE A 168 -10.58 13.31 -21.73
CA ILE A 168 -10.49 14.07 -20.49
C ILE A 168 -11.38 15.32 -20.64
N PRO A 169 -12.39 15.50 -19.78
CA PRO A 169 -13.14 16.74 -19.76
C PRO A 169 -12.20 17.90 -19.38
N GLU A 170 -12.41 19.08 -19.97
CA GLU A 170 -11.72 20.30 -19.56
C GLU A 170 -12.14 20.65 -18.13
N ILE A 171 -11.40 20.14 -17.15
CA ILE A 171 -11.56 20.47 -15.73
C ILE A 171 -10.39 21.38 -15.36
N SER A 172 -10.69 22.61 -14.98
CA SER A 172 -9.66 23.52 -14.50
C SER A 172 -9.25 23.14 -13.07
N ASP A 173 -7.94 23.11 -12.86
CA ASP A 173 -7.24 23.19 -11.57
C ASP A 173 -7.18 21.93 -10.67
N ARG A 174 -7.67 20.76 -11.11
CA ARG A 174 -7.55 19.49 -10.34
C ARG A 174 -6.62 18.48 -10.99
N LYS A 175 -5.95 17.67 -10.15
CA LYS A 175 -5.22 16.48 -10.60
C LYS A 175 -6.21 15.36 -10.90
N ILE A 176 -6.03 14.65 -12.02
CA ILE A 176 -6.90 13.55 -12.44
C ILE A 176 -6.04 12.29 -12.62
N ILE A 177 -6.45 11.21 -11.96
CA ILE A 177 -5.86 9.88 -12.11
C ILE A 177 -6.92 8.97 -12.73
N LEU A 178 -6.60 8.33 -13.85
CA LEU A 178 -7.52 7.45 -14.57
C LEU A 178 -7.14 5.99 -14.34
N GLY A 179 -8.07 5.17 -13.88
CA GLY A 179 -7.90 3.72 -13.82
C GLY A 179 -8.29 3.07 -15.15
N MET A 180 -7.36 2.41 -15.84
CA MET A 180 -7.59 1.84 -17.16
C MET A 180 -7.14 0.37 -17.24
N GLU A 181 -7.87 -0.46 -17.98
CA GLU A 181 -7.41 -1.81 -18.34
C GLU A 181 -6.53 -1.82 -19.61
N GLY A 182 -6.63 -0.77 -20.43
CA GLY A 182 -5.90 -0.63 -21.69
C GLY A 182 -4.98 0.57 -21.72
N VAL A 183 -4.01 0.53 -22.64
CA VAL A 183 -3.04 1.61 -22.83
C VAL A 183 -3.72 2.80 -23.53
N PRO A 184 -3.68 4.02 -22.95
CA PRO A 184 -4.20 5.20 -23.61
C PRO A 184 -3.28 5.61 -24.77
N ARG A 185 -3.86 6.21 -25.83
CA ARG A 185 -3.09 6.66 -27.01
C ARG A 185 -2.27 7.92 -26.73
N ASP A 186 -2.88 8.93 -26.14
CA ASP A 186 -2.34 10.28 -26.01
C ASP A 186 -2.24 10.75 -24.55
N LEU A 187 -1.96 9.83 -23.62
CA LEU A 187 -1.86 10.15 -22.20
C LEU A 187 -0.64 9.50 -21.55
N PRO A 188 0.11 10.20 -20.68
CA PRO A 188 1.10 9.55 -19.84
C PRO A 188 0.43 8.49 -18.96
N TYR A 189 1.06 7.33 -18.82
CA TYR A 189 0.57 6.25 -17.99
C TYR A 189 1.69 5.54 -17.23
N VAL A 190 1.31 4.86 -16.15
CA VAL A 190 2.15 3.93 -15.42
C VAL A 190 1.50 2.55 -15.46
N PHE A 191 2.25 1.55 -15.92
CA PHE A 191 1.82 0.16 -15.85
C PHE A 191 1.98 -0.39 -14.43
N ILE A 192 0.93 -0.99 -13.92
CA ILE A 192 0.97 -1.74 -12.67
C ILE A 192 1.11 -3.23 -13.02
N PRO A 193 2.27 -3.85 -12.71
CA PRO A 193 2.51 -5.23 -13.10
C PRO A 193 1.58 -6.19 -12.35
N PRO A 194 1.03 -7.22 -13.03
CA PRO A 194 0.27 -8.29 -12.39
C PRO A 194 1.16 -9.06 -11.41
N LEU A 195 0.54 -9.77 -10.46
CA LEU A 195 1.29 -10.42 -9.36
C LEU A 195 2.29 -11.48 -9.86
N ARG A 196 1.97 -12.18 -10.95
CA ARG A 196 2.87 -13.16 -11.60
C ARG A 196 4.18 -12.58 -12.12
N GLU A 197 4.22 -11.28 -12.46
CA GLU A 197 5.44 -10.59 -12.91
C GLU A 197 6.27 -10.04 -11.75
N ARG A 198 5.72 -10.09 -10.53
CA ARG A 198 6.38 -9.61 -9.31
C ARG A 198 6.38 -10.63 -8.18
N LYS A 199 6.56 -11.91 -8.50
CA LYS A 199 6.61 -13.01 -7.50
C LYS A 199 7.61 -12.78 -6.35
N ALA A 200 8.70 -12.04 -6.60
CA ALA A 200 9.66 -11.65 -5.57
C ALA A 200 9.07 -10.74 -4.46
N ASP A 201 7.91 -10.14 -4.69
CA ASP A 201 7.19 -9.33 -3.71
C ASP A 201 6.34 -10.20 -2.76
N ILE A 202 5.93 -11.41 -3.18
CA ILE A 202 5.03 -12.30 -2.43
C ILE A 202 5.48 -12.52 -0.97
N PRO A 203 6.76 -12.81 -0.64
CA PRO A 203 7.18 -12.97 0.74
C PRO A 203 6.87 -11.76 1.64
N TYR A 204 7.03 -10.55 1.11
CA TYR A 204 6.73 -9.31 1.82
C TYR A 204 5.22 -9.07 1.96
N MET A 205 4.46 -9.46 0.94
CA MET A 205 3.00 -9.41 0.99
C MET A 205 2.45 -10.38 2.04
N VAL A 206 3.00 -11.60 2.13
CA VAL A 206 2.64 -12.58 3.16
C VAL A 206 2.94 -12.06 4.56
N ASP A 207 4.12 -11.47 4.79
CA ASP A 207 4.48 -10.85 6.07
C ASP A 207 3.48 -9.75 6.48
N GLY A 208 3.01 -8.93 5.52
CA GLY A 208 1.94 -7.96 5.75
C GLY A 208 0.63 -8.60 6.22
N VAL A 209 0.19 -9.69 5.56
CA VAL A 209 -1.02 -10.43 5.98
C VAL A 209 -0.83 -11.05 7.36
N VAL A 210 0.34 -11.64 7.64
CA VAL A 210 0.67 -12.23 8.95
C VAL A 210 0.60 -11.17 10.04
N LYS A 211 1.21 -10.00 9.85
CA LYS A 211 1.14 -8.88 10.80
C LYS A 211 -0.29 -8.43 11.06
N ALA A 212 -1.10 -8.31 10.00
CA ALA A 212 -2.51 -7.96 10.14
C ALA A 212 -3.32 -9.01 10.94
N LEU A 213 -2.98 -10.29 10.80
CA LEU A 213 -3.58 -11.37 11.60
C LEU A 213 -3.10 -11.36 13.05
N GLN A 214 -1.81 -11.09 13.28
CA GLN A 214 -1.21 -10.98 14.62
C GLN A 214 -1.79 -9.82 15.43
N LEU A 215 -2.07 -8.68 14.79
CA LEU A 215 -2.79 -7.56 15.42
C LEU A 215 -4.20 -7.93 15.90
N LYS A 216 -4.81 -8.97 15.32
CA LYS A 216 -6.08 -9.55 15.76
C LYS A 216 -5.91 -10.67 16.80
N GLY A 217 -4.71 -10.83 17.37
CA GLY A 217 -4.38 -11.81 18.41
C GLY A 217 -4.11 -13.23 17.90
N LYS A 218 -3.88 -13.43 16.59
CA LYS A 218 -3.61 -14.76 16.03
C LYS A 218 -2.11 -15.03 15.92
N VAL A 219 -1.68 -16.21 16.37
CA VAL A 219 -0.33 -16.71 16.10
C VAL A 219 -0.36 -17.46 14.79
N VAL A 220 0.25 -16.89 13.75
CA VAL A 220 0.36 -17.49 12.42
C VAL A 220 1.84 -17.71 12.14
N LYS A 221 2.20 -18.94 11.75
CA LYS A 221 3.52 -19.27 11.24
C LYS A 221 3.39 -19.61 9.76
N VAL A 222 4.31 -19.10 8.96
CA VAL A 222 4.45 -19.46 7.55
C VAL A 222 5.78 -20.18 7.43
N ASP A 223 5.73 -21.44 7.03
CA ASP A 223 6.93 -22.20 6.71
C ASP A 223 7.40 -21.91 5.27
N GLU A 224 8.66 -22.24 5.00
CA GLU A 224 9.27 -22.00 3.69
C GLU A 224 8.55 -22.77 2.57
N ASP A 225 8.05 -23.97 2.85
CA ASP A 225 7.37 -24.80 1.85
C ASP A 225 6.03 -24.19 1.42
N LEU A 226 5.28 -23.59 2.36
CA LEU A 226 4.06 -22.85 2.06
C LEU A 226 4.38 -21.60 1.24
N LEU A 227 5.48 -20.91 1.55
CA LEU A 227 5.91 -19.75 0.79
C LEU A 227 6.27 -20.13 -0.66
N ASP A 228 7.00 -21.23 -0.86
CA ASP A 228 7.34 -21.77 -2.18
C ASP A 228 6.07 -22.13 -2.96
N LEU A 229 5.08 -22.75 -2.31
CA LEU A 229 3.78 -23.03 -2.90
C LEU A 229 3.08 -21.75 -3.38
N LEU A 230 3.01 -20.73 -2.53
CA LEU A 230 2.40 -19.43 -2.87
C LEU A 230 3.14 -18.73 -4.02
N MET A 231 4.48 -18.85 -4.08
CA MET A 231 5.30 -18.28 -5.16
C MET A 231 5.16 -19.05 -6.48
N SER A 232 4.91 -20.37 -6.44
CA SER A 232 4.69 -21.18 -7.65
C SER A 232 3.36 -20.85 -8.34
N TYR A 233 2.35 -20.41 -7.59
CA TYR A 233 1.03 -20.04 -8.12
C TYR A 233 1.08 -18.78 -9.01
N HIS A 234 0.19 -18.72 -10.01
CA HIS A 234 0.17 -17.63 -11.01
C HIS A 234 -0.72 -16.44 -10.61
N TRP A 235 -1.60 -16.59 -9.63
CA TRP A 235 -2.48 -15.53 -9.14
C TRP A 235 -3.31 -14.84 -10.26
N PRO A 236 -4.18 -15.59 -10.98
CA PRO A 236 -5.01 -15.04 -12.06
C PRO A 236 -5.91 -13.87 -11.64
N GLY A 237 -6.34 -13.80 -10.37
CA GLY A 237 -7.05 -12.66 -9.79
C GLY A 237 -6.12 -11.63 -9.13
N ASN A 238 -4.83 -11.68 -9.44
CA ASN A 238 -3.79 -10.75 -9.00
C ASN A 238 -3.78 -10.57 -7.47
N THR A 239 -3.68 -9.32 -7.01
CA THR A 239 -3.58 -8.98 -5.60
C THR A 239 -4.87 -9.22 -4.85
N GLN A 240 -6.01 -9.11 -5.53
CA GLN A 240 -7.32 -9.37 -4.92
C GLN A 240 -7.43 -10.83 -4.51
N GLU A 241 -7.20 -11.75 -5.46
CA GLU A 241 -7.20 -13.18 -5.16
C GLU A 241 -6.14 -13.52 -4.11
N PHE A 242 -4.96 -12.92 -4.20
CA PHE A 242 -3.90 -13.13 -3.22
C PHE A 242 -4.38 -12.85 -1.80
N LEU A 243 -4.94 -11.67 -1.55
CA LEU A 243 -5.40 -11.32 -0.21
C LEU A 243 -6.53 -12.23 0.28
N GLU A 244 -7.49 -12.54 -0.59
CA GLU A 244 -8.61 -13.42 -0.27
C GLU A 244 -8.11 -14.83 0.09
N LYS A 245 -7.32 -15.46 -0.78
CA LYS A 245 -6.85 -16.85 -0.59
C LYS A 245 -5.80 -16.98 0.50
N VAL A 246 -4.80 -16.10 0.56
CA VAL A 246 -3.74 -16.18 1.59
C VAL A 246 -4.34 -15.97 2.99
N HIS A 247 -5.33 -15.08 3.14
CA HIS A 247 -6.02 -14.93 4.41
C HIS A 247 -6.71 -16.23 4.86
N LEU A 248 -7.30 -16.99 3.94
CA LEU A 248 -7.94 -18.28 4.23
C LEU A 248 -6.89 -19.35 4.54
N ILE A 249 -5.87 -19.48 3.69
CA ILE A 249 -4.77 -20.45 3.83
C ILE A 249 -4.08 -20.31 5.19
N LEU A 250 -3.79 -19.08 5.62
CA LEU A 250 -3.13 -18.81 6.91
C LEU A 250 -4.02 -19.06 8.13
N ARG A 251 -5.34 -19.25 7.93
CA ARG A 251 -6.27 -19.66 8.99
C ARG A 251 -6.45 -21.16 9.04
N GLU A 252 -6.19 -21.86 7.94
CA GLU A 252 -6.20 -23.30 7.88
C GLU A 252 -4.86 -23.87 8.38
N GLY A 253 -4.93 -24.93 9.19
CA GLY A 253 -3.76 -25.67 9.65
C GLY A 253 -3.53 -26.97 8.87
N ASP A 254 -4.48 -27.35 8.00
CA ASP A 254 -4.40 -28.58 7.22
C ASP A 254 -3.80 -28.32 5.82
N PRO A 255 -2.68 -28.99 5.47
CA PRO A 255 -2.00 -28.79 4.19
C PRO A 255 -2.86 -29.11 2.97
N PHE A 256 -3.80 -30.06 3.08
CA PHE A 256 -4.67 -30.43 1.97
C PHE A 256 -5.71 -29.35 1.71
N GLU A 257 -6.36 -28.82 2.76
CA GLU A 257 -7.28 -27.70 2.63
C GLU A 257 -6.57 -26.42 2.13
N GLN A 258 -5.33 -26.17 2.54
CA GLN A 258 -4.54 -25.04 2.02
C GLN A 258 -4.27 -25.14 0.51
N VAL A 259 -3.88 -26.32 0.02
CA VAL A 259 -3.71 -26.54 -1.42
C VAL A 259 -5.05 -26.46 -2.13
N LYS A 260 -6.11 -27.05 -1.57
CA LYS A 260 -7.45 -27.00 -2.15
C LYS A 260 -7.95 -25.57 -2.35
N ILE A 261 -7.74 -24.66 -1.39
CA ILE A 261 -8.07 -23.22 -1.55
C ILE A 261 -7.39 -22.60 -2.78
N LEU A 262 -6.14 -22.98 -3.07
CA LEU A 262 -5.43 -22.50 -4.26
C LEU A 262 -6.00 -23.08 -5.55
N VAL A 263 -6.37 -24.37 -5.53
CA VAL A 263 -6.84 -25.11 -6.71
C VAL A 263 -8.33 -24.92 -6.99
N GLU A 264 -9.11 -24.47 -6.00
CA GLU A 264 -10.50 -24.08 -6.19
C GLU A 264 -10.60 -23.00 -7.29
N ASN A 265 -11.40 -23.30 -8.32
CA ASN A 265 -11.63 -22.49 -9.53
C ASN A 265 -10.49 -22.45 -10.57
N VAL A 266 -9.59 -23.43 -10.60
CA VAL A 266 -8.48 -23.52 -11.58
C VAL A 266 -8.93 -23.65 -13.05
N GLU A 267 -10.20 -24.00 -13.31
CA GLU A 267 -10.78 -24.16 -14.65
C GLU A 267 -10.63 -22.93 -15.58
N LYS A 268 -10.28 -21.75 -15.05
CA LYS A 268 -10.08 -20.52 -15.83
C LYS A 268 -8.64 -20.27 -16.31
N THR A 269 -7.69 -21.14 -16.02
CA THR A 269 -6.26 -20.80 -16.15
C THR A 269 -5.56 -21.64 -17.22
N SER A 270 -5.70 -21.22 -18.48
CA SER A 270 -5.01 -21.81 -19.64
C SER A 270 -3.50 -21.50 -19.70
N ALA A 271 -2.96 -20.77 -18.71
CA ALA A 271 -1.57 -20.30 -18.66
C ALA A 271 -0.77 -20.77 -17.43
N LEU A 272 -1.27 -21.73 -16.66
CA LEU A 272 -0.50 -22.31 -15.56
C LEU A 272 0.71 -23.08 -16.13
N ASN A 273 1.90 -22.89 -15.56
CA ASN A 273 2.85 -23.99 -15.49
C ASN A 273 2.30 -25.05 -14.50
N PHE A 274 1.18 -25.67 -14.88
CA PHE A 274 0.37 -26.53 -14.02
C PHE A 274 1.21 -27.66 -13.43
N LYS A 275 2.15 -28.17 -14.22
CA LYS A 275 3.09 -29.19 -13.78
C LYS A 275 3.97 -28.71 -12.62
N GLU A 276 4.62 -27.55 -12.76
CA GLU A 276 5.50 -27.00 -11.71
C GLU A 276 4.73 -26.70 -10.42
N PHE A 277 3.53 -26.12 -10.55
CA PHE A 277 2.66 -25.89 -9.40
C PHE A 277 2.24 -27.21 -8.72
N MET A 278 1.82 -28.21 -9.50
CA MET A 278 1.42 -29.51 -8.97
C MET A 278 2.58 -30.24 -8.29
N ASP A 279 3.79 -30.20 -8.88
CA ASP A 279 4.99 -30.80 -8.29
C ASP A 279 5.34 -30.15 -6.94
N THR A 280 5.16 -28.82 -6.83
CA THR A 280 5.34 -28.05 -5.59
C THR A 280 4.26 -28.39 -4.56
N ALA A 281 2.98 -28.43 -4.96
CA ALA A 281 1.85 -28.75 -4.10
C ALA A 281 1.92 -30.18 -3.53
N VAL A 282 2.27 -31.16 -4.37
CA VAL A 282 2.47 -32.56 -3.93
C VAL A 282 3.62 -32.66 -2.94
N SER A 283 4.75 -31.98 -3.23
CA SER A 283 5.89 -31.96 -2.32
C SER A 283 5.56 -31.30 -0.99
N TYR A 284 4.78 -30.22 -1.01
CA TYR A 284 4.28 -29.51 0.17
C TYR A 284 3.44 -30.43 1.06
N ILE A 285 2.38 -31.03 0.51
CA ILE A 285 1.49 -31.93 1.25
C ILE A 285 2.28 -33.12 1.81
N GLU A 286 3.12 -33.74 0.98
CA GLU A 286 3.89 -34.91 1.37
C GLU A 286 4.85 -34.61 2.52
N LYS A 287 5.56 -33.49 2.46
CA LYS A 287 6.48 -33.07 3.53
C LYS A 287 5.72 -32.86 4.84
N LYS A 288 4.59 -32.14 4.82
CA LYS A 288 3.78 -31.87 6.01
C LYS A 288 3.18 -33.13 6.63
N LEU A 289 2.75 -34.09 5.81
CA LEU A 289 2.26 -35.38 6.31
C LEU A 289 3.38 -36.20 6.97
N ILE A 290 4.59 -36.17 6.40
CA ILE A 290 5.76 -36.85 6.99
C ILE A 290 6.17 -36.18 8.30
N GLU A 291 6.24 -34.85 8.35
CA GLU A 291 6.50 -34.09 9.57
C GLU A 291 5.53 -34.49 10.69
N LYS A 292 4.23 -34.43 10.41
CA LYS A 292 3.17 -34.80 11.37
C LYS A 292 3.28 -36.26 11.84
N ALA A 293 3.53 -37.19 10.92
CA ALA A 293 3.69 -38.60 11.29
C ALA A 293 4.95 -38.84 12.15
N LEU A 294 6.04 -38.11 11.91
CA LEU A 294 7.24 -38.17 12.74
C LEU A 294 7.01 -37.57 14.13
N GLU A 295 6.27 -36.46 14.23
CA GLU A 295 5.88 -35.86 15.51
C GLU A 295 4.99 -36.79 16.33
N GLU A 296 3.91 -37.34 15.75
CA GLU A 296 2.98 -38.26 16.43
C GLU A 296 3.60 -39.63 16.76
N SER A 297 4.70 -39.98 16.10
CA SER A 297 5.49 -41.17 16.39
C SER A 297 6.68 -40.93 17.31
N GLU A 298 6.88 -39.70 17.81
CA GLU A 298 8.03 -39.30 18.64
C GLU A 298 9.37 -39.65 17.96
N GLY A 299 9.44 -39.50 16.64
CA GLY A 299 10.61 -39.83 15.82
C GLY A 299 10.76 -41.34 15.50
N ASN A 300 9.83 -42.20 15.93
CA ASN A 300 9.85 -43.61 15.60
C ASN A 300 9.46 -43.84 14.13
N ARG A 301 10.47 -43.94 13.27
CA ARG A 301 10.33 -44.15 11.82
C ARG A 301 9.52 -45.38 11.45
N LYS A 302 9.52 -46.45 12.25
CA LYS A 302 8.70 -47.65 11.96
C LYS A 302 7.22 -47.37 12.18
N LYS A 303 6.87 -46.71 13.29
CA LYS A 303 5.50 -46.30 13.58
C LYS A 303 5.00 -45.24 12.57
N ALA A 304 5.84 -44.29 12.17
CA ALA A 304 5.52 -43.33 11.11
C ALA A 304 5.23 -44.02 9.75
N CYS A 305 6.02 -45.05 9.39
CA CYS A 305 5.76 -45.86 8.19
C CYS A 305 4.39 -46.55 8.21
N GLU A 306 4.00 -47.10 9.37
CA GLU A 306 2.70 -47.75 9.55
C GLU A 306 1.55 -46.74 9.40
N MET A 307 1.69 -45.54 9.99
CA MET A 307 0.69 -44.47 9.88
C MET A 307 0.52 -43.95 8.45
N LEU A 308 1.63 -43.82 7.72
CA LEU A 308 1.64 -43.29 6.34
C LEU A 308 1.40 -44.37 5.27
N GLY A 309 1.33 -45.65 5.66
CA GLY A 309 1.17 -46.78 4.72
C GLY A 309 2.33 -46.92 3.72
N MET A 310 3.55 -46.55 4.10
CA MET A 310 4.73 -46.59 3.22
C MET A 310 5.88 -47.41 3.80
N ASN A 311 6.71 -47.99 2.93
CA ASN A 311 7.86 -48.76 3.38
C ASN A 311 8.98 -47.87 3.96
N TYR A 312 9.82 -48.46 4.80
CA TYR A 312 10.91 -47.76 5.50
C TYR A 312 11.91 -47.09 4.56
N LYS A 313 12.24 -47.74 3.43
CA LYS A 313 13.21 -47.20 2.46
C LYS A 313 12.68 -45.92 1.81
N THR A 314 11.40 -45.91 1.46
CA THR A 314 10.70 -44.73 0.91
C THR A 314 10.65 -43.60 1.92
N LEU A 315 10.25 -43.87 3.17
CA LEU A 315 10.24 -42.85 4.22
C LEU A 315 11.65 -42.28 4.44
N SER A 316 12.66 -43.14 4.60
CA SER A 316 14.04 -42.71 4.83
C SER A 316 14.59 -41.85 3.68
N TYR A 317 14.24 -42.17 2.43
CA TYR A 317 14.59 -41.35 1.28
C TYR A 317 13.91 -39.97 1.35
N LYS A 318 12.60 -39.93 1.64
CA LYS A 318 11.83 -38.67 1.70
C LYS A 318 12.24 -37.79 2.87
N VAL A 319 12.51 -38.37 4.04
CA VAL A 319 13.08 -37.66 5.20
C VAL A 319 14.39 -36.97 4.84
N LYS A 320 15.28 -37.67 4.12
CA LYS A 320 16.54 -37.09 3.64
C LYS A 320 16.30 -36.02 2.56
N LYS A 321 15.39 -36.26 1.61
CA LYS A 321 15.02 -35.32 0.55
C LYS A 321 14.53 -33.98 1.12
N TYR A 322 13.74 -34.05 2.19
CA TYR A 322 13.10 -32.87 2.81
C TYR A 322 13.87 -32.31 4.01
N GLY A 323 15.02 -32.87 4.37
CA GLY A 323 15.84 -32.38 5.49
C GLY A 323 15.22 -32.57 6.88
N LEU A 324 14.40 -33.61 7.07
CA LEU A 324 13.61 -33.84 8.29
C LEU A 324 14.30 -34.75 9.33
N GLY A 325 15.62 -34.89 9.32
CA GLY A 325 16.29 -35.94 10.10
C GLY A 325 17.75 -35.71 10.43
#